data_AF-A0A973SGE0-F1
#
_entry.id   AF-A0A973SGE0-F1
#
_cell.length_a   1.000
_cell.length_b   1.000
_cell.length_c   1.000
_cell.angle_alpha   90.00
_cell.angle_beta   90.00
_cell.angle_gamma   90.00
#
_symmetry.space_group_name_H-M   'P 1'
#
loop_
_entity.id
_entity.type
_entity.pdbx_description
1 polymer ?
#
loop_
_entity_poly.entity_id
_entity_poly.type
_entity_poly.pdbx_seq_one_letter_code
_entity_poly.pdbx_strand_id
1 'polypeptide(L)'
;MAIALALAGRTGSRLAAQLGMPCGKDLLIGLIRAQPIPPPPAMAVLGVDDFAFRRSATYGTILIDMASHRPIDLLPDREAATLAAWLTEHPEVEIVCRDRAGAYAQGIETGAPSAIQVADRYHLWKNLCEAVGKTVIAHHGCLRAAPTPPEQNNPEPEKPTSEAPPPRPPAEPAALMLPERRLVTRTRERFEAVQSRLATGMSRSAISRELNLDIQTIRRFANATDIDELLVACQNPSTNLDGYIDQVNELWNTGLYDGAEITAKLTELGYTGNVQTMRRYLRAFRVPGTSRSHPDPVRRKPAPSMPAVPKPRKISRWLLSRPDHLDENDTIELKALLTRCEHLDRPHEHVRSFAAIMTGRRGAELAAWLDGVEADDL
;
A
#
# COMPACT_ATOMS: atom_id res chain seq x y z
N MET A 1 12.74 9.41 -39.75
CA MET A 1 11.63 10.00 -38.96
C MET A 1 10.79 8.93 -38.25
N ALA A 2 10.25 7.93 -38.95
CA ALA A 2 9.38 6.90 -38.35
C ALA A 2 9.98 6.21 -37.09
N ILE A 3 11.26 5.85 -37.12
CA ILE A 3 11.97 5.26 -35.96
C ILE A 3 11.98 6.22 -34.76
N ALA A 4 12.17 7.52 -35.01
CA ALA A 4 12.22 8.53 -33.96
C ALA A 4 10.85 8.65 -33.26
N LEU A 5 9.77 8.79 -34.04
CA LEU A 5 8.40 8.91 -33.52
C LEU A 5 7.92 7.64 -32.78
N ALA A 6 8.31 6.45 -33.24
CA ALA A 6 7.85 5.19 -32.65
C ALA A 6 8.58 4.80 -31.35
N LEU A 7 9.89 5.04 -31.26
CA LEU A 7 10.72 4.49 -30.18
C LEU A 7 11.54 5.52 -29.41
N ALA A 8 11.93 6.62 -30.07
CA ALA A 8 12.80 7.69 -29.55
C ALA A 8 14.11 7.21 -28.86
N GLY A 9 14.98 8.18 -28.52
CA GLY A 9 16.14 7.96 -27.65
C GLY A 9 16.99 6.72 -27.96
N ARG A 10 17.35 5.95 -26.92
CA ARG A 10 18.24 4.78 -27.04
C ARG A 10 17.58 3.59 -27.75
N THR A 11 16.27 3.43 -27.62
CA THR A 11 15.56 2.31 -28.26
C THR A 11 15.48 2.51 -29.76
N GLY A 12 15.15 3.72 -30.21
CA GLY A 12 15.21 4.08 -31.62
C GLY A 12 16.63 3.98 -32.19
N SER A 13 17.65 4.40 -31.44
CA SER A 13 19.05 4.32 -31.88
C SER A 13 19.50 2.86 -32.13
N ARG A 14 19.10 1.93 -31.25
CA ARG A 14 19.38 0.49 -31.44
C ARG A 14 18.67 -0.08 -32.68
N LEU A 15 17.40 0.27 -32.89
CA LEU A 15 16.65 -0.17 -34.07
C LEU A 15 17.28 0.39 -35.35
N ALA A 16 17.64 1.67 -35.36
CA ALA A 16 18.25 2.32 -36.51
C ALA A 16 19.57 1.65 -36.91
N ALA A 17 20.40 1.27 -35.94
CA ALA A 17 21.62 0.50 -36.18
C ALA A 17 21.34 -0.88 -36.80
N GLN A 18 20.33 -1.61 -36.31
CA GLN A 18 19.91 -2.90 -36.89
C GLN A 18 19.41 -2.77 -38.33
N LEU A 19 18.84 -1.62 -38.69
CA LEU A 19 18.36 -1.32 -40.04
C LEU A 19 19.45 -0.70 -40.95
N GLY A 20 20.73 -0.70 -40.52
CA GLY A 20 21.84 -0.16 -41.31
C GLY A 20 21.92 1.37 -41.35
N MET A 21 21.20 2.07 -40.48
CA MET A 21 21.16 3.54 -40.38
C MET A 21 21.61 4.00 -38.99
N PRO A 22 22.89 3.82 -38.61
CA PRO A 22 23.34 4.16 -37.27
C PRO A 22 23.16 5.66 -36.98
N CYS A 23 22.39 5.98 -35.94
CA CYS A 23 22.17 7.35 -35.49
C CYS A 23 22.15 7.46 -33.96
N GLY A 24 22.63 8.59 -33.43
CA GLY A 24 22.66 8.86 -31.99
C GLY A 24 21.27 9.12 -31.39
N LYS A 25 21.10 8.79 -30.10
CA LYS A 25 19.86 9.03 -29.35
C LYS A 25 19.41 10.50 -29.39
N ASP A 26 20.37 11.42 -29.34
CA ASP A 26 20.09 12.86 -29.25
C ASP A 26 19.66 13.42 -30.60
N LEU A 27 20.16 12.85 -31.70
CA LEU A 27 19.66 13.17 -33.04
C LEU A 27 18.18 12.77 -33.17
N LEU A 28 17.81 11.57 -32.73
CA LEU A 28 16.41 11.13 -32.77
C LEU A 28 15.49 12.01 -31.92
N ILE A 29 15.92 12.42 -30.73
CA ILE A 29 15.17 13.35 -29.89
C ILE A 29 15.06 14.72 -30.56
N GLY A 30 16.16 15.21 -31.16
CA GLY A 30 16.17 16.45 -31.94
C GLY A 30 15.20 16.42 -33.11
N LEU A 31 15.14 15.30 -33.85
CA LEU A 31 14.19 15.10 -34.95
C LEU A 31 12.73 15.17 -34.49
N ILE A 32 12.41 14.59 -33.32
CA ILE A 32 11.07 14.67 -32.72
C ILE A 32 10.75 16.11 -32.34
N ARG A 33 11.66 16.79 -31.63
CA ARG A 33 11.48 18.18 -31.18
C ARG A 33 11.37 19.19 -32.32
N ALA A 34 11.98 18.88 -33.47
CA ALA A 34 11.88 19.69 -34.67
C ALA A 34 10.59 19.44 -35.47
N GLN A 35 9.76 18.46 -35.09
CA GLN A 35 8.47 18.28 -35.74
C GLN A 35 7.53 19.43 -35.37
N PRO A 36 6.79 19.97 -36.36
CA PRO A 36 5.69 20.88 -36.03
C PRO A 36 4.66 20.13 -35.20
N ILE A 37 4.15 20.78 -34.16
CA ILE A 37 3.01 20.28 -33.41
C ILE A 37 1.78 20.57 -34.27
N PRO A 38 0.98 19.56 -34.65
CA PRO A 38 -0.24 19.81 -35.39
C PRO A 38 -1.21 20.62 -34.52
N PRO A 39 -1.97 21.55 -35.10
CA PRO A 39 -2.98 22.28 -34.34
C PRO A 39 -4.00 21.27 -33.78
N PRO A 40 -4.54 21.52 -32.58
CA PRO A 40 -5.54 20.64 -32.02
C PRO A 40 -6.82 20.69 -32.88
N PRO A 41 -7.50 19.54 -33.09
CA PRO A 41 -8.81 19.54 -33.72
C PRO A 41 -9.82 20.25 -32.81
N ALA A 42 -10.89 20.80 -33.39
CA ALA A 42 -12.00 21.31 -32.60
C ALA A 42 -12.55 20.22 -31.68
N MET A 43 -12.75 20.55 -30.39
CA MET A 43 -13.15 19.59 -29.36
C MET A 43 -14.28 20.13 -28.49
N ALA A 44 -15.38 19.38 -28.41
CA ALA A 44 -16.52 19.77 -27.58
C ALA A 44 -16.33 19.41 -26.09
N VAL A 45 -15.53 18.36 -25.80
CA VAL A 45 -15.37 17.82 -24.44
C VAL A 45 -13.88 17.79 -24.07
N LEU A 46 -13.50 18.64 -23.12
CA LEU A 46 -12.13 18.81 -22.65
C LEU A 46 -11.93 18.15 -21.28
N GLY A 47 -10.82 17.44 -21.11
CA GLY A 47 -10.32 16.93 -19.85
C GLY A 47 -9.20 17.83 -19.32
N VAL A 48 -9.27 18.20 -18.04
CA VAL A 48 -8.30 19.06 -17.35
C VAL A 48 -7.83 18.34 -16.09
N ASP A 49 -6.54 18.06 -16.00
CA ASP A 49 -5.94 17.39 -14.84
C ASP A 49 -4.51 17.89 -14.57
N ASP A 50 -4.00 17.58 -13.37
CA ASP A 50 -2.63 17.90 -12.96
C ASP A 50 -1.61 17.05 -13.72
N PHE A 51 -0.56 17.69 -14.24
CA PHE A 51 0.59 17.02 -14.82
C PHE A 51 1.86 17.27 -14.02
N ALA A 52 2.52 16.21 -13.56
CA ALA A 52 3.78 16.33 -12.86
C ALA A 52 4.98 16.29 -13.83
N PHE A 53 5.54 17.46 -14.19
CA PHE A 53 6.83 17.52 -14.91
C PHE A 53 7.95 16.87 -14.09
N ARG A 54 7.95 17.17 -12.78
CA ARG A 54 8.81 16.52 -11.79
C ARG A 54 7.97 16.27 -10.54
N ARG A 55 7.73 14.99 -10.26
CA ARG A 55 6.96 14.55 -9.10
C ARG A 55 7.45 15.24 -7.82
N SER A 56 6.49 15.82 -7.09
CA SER A 56 6.72 16.58 -5.85
C SER A 56 7.54 17.87 -5.99
N ALA A 57 7.71 18.43 -7.19
CA ALA A 57 8.44 19.68 -7.39
C ALA A 57 7.73 20.63 -8.35
N THR A 58 7.48 20.20 -9.59
CA THR A 58 6.95 21.07 -10.64
C THR A 58 5.76 20.39 -11.29
N TYR A 59 4.64 21.12 -11.32
CA TYR A 59 3.38 20.66 -11.88
C TYR A 59 2.84 21.70 -12.85
N GLY A 60 2.18 21.22 -13.89
CA GLY A 60 1.37 21.99 -14.83
C GLY A 60 0.00 21.37 -14.99
N THR A 61 -0.69 21.75 -16.05
CA THR A 61 -2.04 21.25 -16.38
C THR A 61 -2.00 20.53 -17.70
N ILE A 62 -2.43 19.27 -17.75
CA ILE A 62 -2.61 18.54 -19.01
C ILE A 62 -4.05 18.71 -19.50
N LEU A 63 -4.16 19.04 -20.79
CA LEU A 63 -5.42 19.14 -21.51
C LEU A 63 -5.58 17.92 -22.40
N ILE A 64 -6.75 17.28 -22.34
CA ILE A 64 -7.02 16.01 -23.02
C ILE A 64 -8.34 16.14 -23.78
N ASP A 65 -8.37 15.77 -25.05
CA ASP A 65 -9.64 15.59 -25.75
C ASP A 65 -10.30 14.30 -25.26
N MET A 66 -11.48 14.45 -24.64
CA MET A 66 -12.20 13.33 -24.03
C MET A 66 -12.84 12.42 -25.07
N ALA A 67 -12.96 12.83 -26.34
CA ALA A 67 -13.45 11.96 -27.41
C ALA A 67 -12.35 11.04 -27.93
N SER A 68 -11.15 11.57 -28.21
CA SER A 68 -10.03 10.78 -28.75
C SER A 68 -9.09 10.20 -27.68
N HIS A 69 -9.24 10.63 -26.43
CA HIS A 69 -8.32 10.33 -25.31
C HIS A 69 -6.87 10.74 -25.59
N ARG A 70 -6.67 11.82 -26.35
CA ARG A 70 -5.34 12.31 -26.71
C ARG A 70 -5.02 13.59 -25.95
N PRO A 71 -3.78 13.75 -25.45
CA PRO A 71 -3.30 15.03 -24.98
C PRO A 71 -3.37 16.06 -26.11
N ILE A 72 -3.87 17.24 -25.76
CA ILE A 72 -4.06 18.40 -26.62
C ILE A 72 -2.96 19.40 -26.35
N ASP A 73 -2.76 19.73 -25.07
CA ASP A 73 -1.75 20.68 -24.64
C ASP A 73 -1.27 20.37 -23.22
N LEU A 74 -0.16 20.99 -22.84
CA LEU A 74 0.42 20.91 -21.52
C LEU A 74 0.80 22.32 -21.05
N LEU A 75 -0.06 22.90 -20.22
CA LEU A 75 0.13 24.24 -19.68
C LEU A 75 1.26 24.26 -18.62
N PRO A 76 1.98 25.39 -18.50
CA PRO A 76 3.19 25.46 -17.67
C PRO A 76 2.94 25.39 -16.16
N ASP A 77 1.72 25.69 -15.72
CA ASP A 77 1.34 25.82 -14.31
C ASP A 77 -0.10 25.29 -14.07
N ARG A 78 -0.61 25.54 -12.87
CA ARG A 78 -1.95 25.14 -12.40
C ARG A 78 -2.82 26.35 -12.09
N GLU A 79 -2.50 27.49 -12.68
CA GLU A 79 -3.16 28.75 -12.37
C GLU A 79 -4.46 28.92 -13.16
N ALA A 80 -5.46 29.51 -12.52
CA ALA A 80 -6.76 29.79 -13.13
C ALA A 80 -6.61 30.68 -14.38
N ALA A 81 -5.73 31.68 -14.32
CA ALA A 81 -5.51 32.63 -15.41
C ALA A 81 -4.95 31.96 -16.67
N THR A 82 -3.98 31.05 -16.50
CA THR A 82 -3.37 30.31 -17.61
C THR A 82 -4.40 29.42 -18.31
N LEU A 83 -5.24 28.71 -17.55
CA LEU A 83 -6.32 27.90 -18.12
C LEU A 83 -7.40 28.78 -18.80
N ALA A 84 -7.78 29.90 -18.19
CA ALA A 84 -8.78 30.81 -18.73
C ALA A 84 -8.35 31.41 -20.08
N ALA A 85 -7.08 31.82 -20.17
CA ALA A 85 -6.49 32.34 -21.41
C ALA A 85 -6.57 31.29 -22.53
N TRP A 86 -6.20 30.04 -22.23
CA TRP A 86 -6.30 28.94 -23.18
C TRP A 86 -7.75 28.70 -23.64
N LEU A 87 -8.70 28.63 -22.69
CA LEU A 87 -10.10 28.39 -23.01
C LEU A 87 -10.75 29.50 -23.85
N THR A 88 -10.28 30.74 -23.70
CA THR A 88 -10.77 31.88 -24.51
C THR A 88 -10.44 31.71 -25.99
N GLU A 89 -9.32 31.04 -26.30
CA GLU A 89 -8.91 30.70 -27.67
C GLU A 89 -9.65 29.48 -28.24
N HIS A 90 -10.40 28.76 -27.39
CA HIS A 90 -11.12 27.52 -27.72
C HIS A 90 -12.62 27.60 -27.38
N PRO A 91 -13.39 28.50 -28.01
CA PRO A 91 -14.82 28.68 -27.74
C PRO A 91 -15.69 27.48 -28.12
N GLU A 92 -15.16 26.53 -28.88
CA GLU A 92 -15.81 25.27 -29.23
C GLU A 92 -15.97 24.29 -28.05
N VAL A 93 -15.29 24.55 -26.92
CA VAL A 93 -15.37 23.70 -25.72
C VAL A 93 -16.70 23.93 -25.00
N GLU A 94 -17.54 22.91 -25.00
CA GLU A 94 -18.88 22.95 -24.39
C GLU A 94 -18.90 22.27 -23.01
N ILE A 95 -18.03 21.30 -22.78
CA ILE A 95 -17.98 20.50 -21.55
C ILE A 95 -16.54 20.38 -21.08
N VAL A 96 -16.30 20.66 -19.80
CA VAL A 96 -14.98 20.48 -19.17
C VAL A 96 -15.08 19.48 -18.03
N CYS A 97 -14.49 18.31 -18.25
CA CYS A 97 -14.22 17.31 -17.23
C CYS A 97 -12.97 17.74 -16.46
N ARG A 98 -13.10 18.04 -15.17
CA ARG A 98 -11.96 18.45 -14.35
C ARG A 98 -11.89 17.72 -13.02
N ASP A 99 -10.73 17.80 -12.39
CA ASP A 99 -10.59 17.48 -10.98
C ASP A 99 -11.40 18.45 -10.08
N ARG A 100 -11.21 18.35 -8.76
CA ARG A 100 -11.89 19.20 -7.77
C ARG A 100 -11.10 20.46 -7.36
N ALA A 101 -10.02 20.81 -8.06
CA ALA A 101 -9.24 21.99 -7.75
C ALA A 101 -10.03 23.28 -8.02
N GLY A 102 -10.01 24.20 -7.05
CA GLY A 102 -10.71 25.49 -7.18
C GLY A 102 -10.14 26.36 -8.32
N ALA A 103 -8.83 26.27 -8.57
CA ALA A 103 -8.19 27.02 -9.64
C ALA A 103 -8.74 26.66 -11.03
N TYR A 104 -8.95 25.37 -11.32
CA TYR A 104 -9.55 24.97 -12.59
C TYR A 104 -11.02 25.38 -12.68
N ALA A 105 -11.79 25.26 -11.60
CA ALA A 105 -13.17 25.74 -11.57
C ALA A 105 -13.26 27.22 -11.96
N GLN A 106 -12.42 28.04 -11.36
CA GLN A 106 -12.33 29.48 -11.61
C GLN A 106 -11.83 29.79 -13.03
N GLY A 107 -10.82 29.06 -13.50
CA GLY A 107 -10.27 29.23 -14.85
C GLY A 107 -11.31 28.93 -15.92
N ILE A 108 -12.12 27.88 -15.73
CA ILE A 108 -13.20 27.51 -16.64
C ILE A 108 -14.33 28.55 -16.60
N GLU A 109 -14.76 28.97 -15.41
CA GLU A 109 -15.80 30.00 -15.27
C GLU A 109 -15.41 31.32 -15.95
N THR A 110 -14.11 31.66 -15.95
CA THR A 110 -13.60 32.87 -16.60
C THR A 110 -13.42 32.71 -18.10
N GLY A 111 -12.79 31.62 -18.56
CA GLY A 111 -12.39 31.42 -19.96
C GLY A 111 -13.45 30.76 -20.84
N ALA A 112 -14.36 30.00 -20.25
CA ALA A 112 -15.47 29.33 -20.94
C ALA A 112 -16.73 29.34 -20.06
N PRO A 113 -17.36 30.51 -19.82
CA PRO A 113 -18.48 30.66 -18.88
C PRO A 113 -19.73 29.85 -19.27
N SER A 114 -19.91 29.53 -20.55
CA SER A 114 -21.00 28.68 -21.04
C SER A 114 -20.71 27.18 -20.92
N ALA A 115 -19.48 26.78 -20.61
CA ALA A 115 -19.10 25.38 -20.56
C ALA A 115 -19.63 24.69 -19.31
N ILE A 116 -20.16 23.48 -19.48
CA ILE A 116 -20.64 22.64 -18.38
C ILE A 116 -19.43 22.00 -17.69
N GLN A 117 -19.27 22.27 -16.39
CA GLN A 117 -18.22 21.65 -15.59
C GLN A 117 -18.68 20.30 -15.04
N VAL A 118 -17.90 19.25 -15.31
CA VAL A 118 -18.16 17.88 -14.85
C VAL A 118 -17.00 17.42 -13.96
N ALA A 119 -17.31 16.93 -12.77
CA ALA A 119 -16.30 16.39 -11.87
C ALA A 119 -15.80 15.01 -12.35
N ASP A 120 -14.49 14.81 -12.34
CA ASP A 120 -13.89 13.52 -12.65
C ASP A 120 -14.29 12.44 -11.61
N ARG A 121 -14.74 11.30 -12.14
CA ARG A 121 -15.20 10.13 -11.35
C ARG A 121 -14.12 9.57 -10.41
N TYR A 122 -12.86 9.52 -10.82
CA TYR A 122 -11.77 9.05 -9.97
C TYR A 122 -11.70 9.89 -8.68
N HIS A 123 -11.83 11.21 -8.80
CA HIS A 123 -11.81 12.10 -7.66
C HIS A 123 -13.01 11.84 -6.74
N LEU A 124 -14.20 11.58 -7.28
CA LEU A 124 -15.36 11.20 -6.46
C LEU A 124 -15.11 9.91 -5.67
N TRP A 125 -14.56 8.87 -6.31
CA TRP A 125 -14.18 7.62 -5.65
C TRP A 125 -13.13 7.80 -4.56
N LYS A 126 -12.10 8.61 -4.84
CA LYS A 126 -11.04 8.91 -3.87
C LYS A 126 -11.63 9.57 -2.61
N ASN A 127 -12.54 10.53 -2.80
CA ASN A 127 -13.18 11.21 -1.67
C ASN A 127 -14.02 10.25 -0.81
N LEU A 128 -14.79 9.36 -1.44
CA LEU A 128 -15.54 8.32 -0.71
C LEU A 128 -14.59 7.45 0.12
N CYS A 129 -13.48 6.99 -0.49
CA CYS A 129 -12.49 6.17 0.22
C CYS A 129 -11.90 6.90 1.44
N GLU A 130 -11.59 8.18 1.29
CA GLU A 130 -11.04 9.01 2.38
C GLU A 130 -12.09 9.25 3.48
N ALA A 131 -13.34 9.53 3.12
CA ALA A 131 -14.45 9.72 4.06
C ALA A 131 -14.70 8.44 4.87
N VAL A 132 -14.84 7.28 4.21
CA VAL A 132 -14.99 5.97 4.88
C VAL A 132 -13.81 5.68 5.80
N GLY A 133 -12.59 6.01 5.37
CA GLY A 133 -11.40 5.89 6.21
C GLY A 133 -11.50 6.69 7.51
N LYS A 134 -11.98 7.93 7.44
CA LYS A 134 -12.19 8.81 8.60
C LYS A 134 -13.30 8.30 9.51
N THR A 135 -14.45 7.92 8.95
CA THR A 135 -15.59 7.35 9.70
C THR A 135 -15.18 6.09 10.47
N VAL A 136 -14.48 5.16 9.81
CA VAL A 136 -13.98 3.95 10.48
C VAL A 136 -13.02 4.26 11.63
N ILE A 137 -12.16 5.27 11.49
CA ILE A 137 -11.25 5.69 12.56
C ILE A 137 -12.03 6.29 13.73
N ALA A 138 -12.99 7.18 13.45
CA ALA A 138 -13.82 7.83 14.46
C ALA A 138 -14.63 6.81 15.28
N HIS A 139 -15.24 5.83 14.61
CA HIS A 139 -16.10 4.83 15.23
C HIS A 139 -15.38 3.51 15.59
N HIS A 140 -14.04 3.44 15.47
CA HIS A 140 -13.28 2.26 15.90
C HIS A 140 -13.46 1.96 17.39
N GLY A 141 -13.67 3.01 18.20
CA GLY A 141 -13.94 2.89 19.65
C GLY A 141 -15.24 2.15 19.96
N CYS A 142 -16.29 2.36 19.16
CA CYS A 142 -17.59 1.70 19.32
C CYS A 142 -17.46 0.17 19.28
N LEU A 143 -16.52 -0.34 18.48
CA LEU A 143 -16.25 -1.77 18.34
C LEU A 143 -15.50 -2.38 19.52
N ARG A 144 -14.98 -1.58 20.47
CA ARG A 144 -14.30 -2.09 21.67
C ARG A 144 -15.21 -2.10 22.90
N ALA A 145 -16.26 -1.28 22.91
CA ALA A 145 -17.23 -1.28 23.99
C ALA A 145 -18.06 -2.57 23.95
N ALA A 146 -18.05 -3.33 25.04
CA ALA A 146 -19.14 -4.27 25.33
C ALA A 146 -20.31 -3.46 25.93
N PRO A 147 -21.57 -3.87 25.73
CA PRO A 147 -22.64 -3.40 26.61
C PRO A 147 -22.30 -3.79 28.05
N THR A 148 -22.26 -2.80 28.94
CA THR A 148 -21.89 -2.99 30.35
C THR A 148 -22.91 -3.90 31.04
N PRO A 149 -22.55 -5.09 31.57
CA PRO A 149 -23.37 -5.77 32.56
C PRO A 149 -23.22 -5.04 33.91
N PRO A 150 -24.26 -5.06 34.78
CA PRO A 150 -24.21 -4.35 36.05
C PRO A 150 -23.10 -4.89 36.95
N GLU A 151 -22.44 -3.97 37.66
CA GLU A 151 -21.35 -4.22 38.60
C GLU A 151 -21.72 -5.33 39.59
N GLN A 152 -20.92 -6.41 39.59
CA GLN A 152 -20.83 -7.32 40.72
C GLN A 152 -19.45 -7.16 41.34
N ASN A 153 -19.44 -6.48 42.48
CA ASN A 153 -18.36 -6.45 43.45
C ASN A 153 -17.96 -7.89 43.82
N ASN A 154 -16.66 -8.22 43.71
CA ASN A 154 -16.09 -9.26 44.55
C ASN A 154 -14.59 -9.01 44.80
N PRO A 155 -14.05 -9.40 45.99
CA PRO A 155 -12.79 -8.90 46.52
C PRO A 155 -11.55 -9.60 45.96
N GLU A 156 -10.44 -8.90 46.13
CA GLU A 156 -9.05 -9.17 45.79
C GLU A 156 -8.50 -10.48 46.39
N PRO A 157 -7.76 -11.33 45.62
CA PRO A 157 -7.00 -12.43 46.18
C PRO A 157 -5.50 -12.13 46.35
N GLU A 158 -4.99 -12.59 47.50
CA GLU A 158 -3.63 -12.50 48.01
C GLU A 158 -2.57 -13.20 47.13
N LYS A 159 -1.33 -12.70 47.19
CA LYS A 159 -0.13 -13.27 46.56
C LYS A 159 0.33 -14.55 47.26
N PRO A 160 0.83 -15.56 46.53
CA PRO A 160 1.78 -16.53 47.08
C PRO A 160 3.22 -16.32 46.58
N THR A 161 4.08 -16.84 47.45
CA THR A 161 5.51 -16.63 47.66
C THR A 161 6.41 -17.33 46.63
N SER A 162 7.61 -16.76 46.46
CA SER A 162 8.75 -17.26 45.68
C SER A 162 9.35 -18.55 46.25
N GLU A 163 9.69 -19.51 45.38
CA GLU A 163 10.74 -20.51 45.63
C GLU A 163 11.40 -20.95 44.30
N ALA A 164 12.72 -21.14 44.30
CA ALA A 164 13.56 -21.58 43.18
C ALA A 164 14.69 -22.50 43.72
N PRO A 165 15.60 -23.09 42.90
CA PRO A 165 15.54 -24.06 41.78
C PRO A 165 16.28 -25.40 42.18
N PRO A 166 16.90 -26.32 41.36
CA PRO A 166 17.08 -26.50 39.89
C PRO A 166 16.84 -27.99 39.37
N PRO A 167 17.17 -28.40 38.11
CA PRO A 167 18.56 -28.76 37.73
C PRO A 167 19.02 -28.33 36.30
N ARG A 168 20.31 -28.65 36.06
CA ARG A 168 21.34 -28.35 35.03
C ARG A 168 21.02 -28.56 33.52
N PRO A 169 21.92 -28.14 32.59
CA PRO A 169 21.62 -27.82 31.19
C PRO A 169 21.68 -29.04 30.25
N PRO A 170 21.02 -28.98 29.07
CA PRO A 170 21.49 -29.72 27.91
C PRO A 170 22.68 -28.97 27.28
N ALA A 171 23.72 -29.74 26.99
CA ALA A 171 24.86 -29.33 26.18
C ALA A 171 24.42 -28.89 24.79
N GLU A 172 25.12 -27.86 24.28
CA GLU A 172 25.02 -27.27 22.94
C GLU A 172 23.62 -26.74 22.55
N PRO A 173 23.51 -25.53 21.99
CA PRO A 173 22.26 -25.11 21.39
C PRO A 173 22.02 -26.02 20.17
N ALA A 174 21.22 -27.06 20.35
CA ALA A 174 20.61 -27.80 19.26
C ALA A 174 20.11 -26.75 18.26
N ALA A 175 20.71 -26.78 17.07
CA ALA A 175 20.55 -25.78 16.02
C ALA A 175 19.15 -25.20 16.04
N LEU A 176 19.07 -23.90 16.31
CA LEU A 176 17.87 -23.08 16.29
C LEU A 176 17.09 -23.35 15.00
N MET A 177 16.18 -24.32 15.03
CA MET A 177 15.08 -24.43 14.10
C MET A 177 14.13 -23.28 14.42
N LEU A 178 14.54 -22.08 13.99
CA LEU A 178 13.65 -20.93 13.87
C LEU A 178 12.44 -21.40 13.07
N PRO A 179 11.19 -21.09 13.50
CA PRO A 179 10.02 -21.33 12.66
C PRO A 179 10.31 -20.74 11.29
N GLU A 180 10.18 -21.55 10.22
CA GLU A 180 10.52 -21.12 8.87
C GLU A 180 10.00 -19.70 8.64
N ARG A 181 10.91 -18.75 8.41
CA ARG A 181 10.51 -17.37 8.13
C ARG A 181 9.53 -17.45 6.98
N ARG A 182 8.35 -16.83 7.06
CA ARG A 182 7.34 -16.82 5.97
C ARG A 182 7.93 -16.49 4.59
N LEU A 183 9.07 -15.79 4.57
CA LEU A 183 9.85 -15.48 3.39
C LEU A 183 10.56 -16.70 2.77
N VAL A 184 11.06 -17.64 3.58
CA VAL A 184 11.58 -18.95 3.16
C VAL A 184 10.45 -19.77 2.53
N THR A 185 9.34 -19.96 3.24
CA THR A 185 8.16 -20.70 2.73
C THR A 185 7.66 -20.10 1.41
N ARG A 186 7.48 -18.78 1.35
CA ARG A 186 7.07 -18.06 0.13
C ARG A 186 8.09 -18.18 -1.01
N THR A 187 9.38 -18.25 -0.70
CA THR A 187 10.43 -18.44 -1.73
C THR A 187 10.41 -19.86 -2.25
N ARG A 188 10.17 -20.85 -1.40
CA ARG A 188 10.00 -22.25 -1.82
C ARG A 188 8.79 -22.42 -2.74
N GLU A 189 7.62 -21.97 -2.30
CA GLU A 189 6.37 -22.04 -3.09
C GLU A 189 6.50 -21.36 -4.46
N ARG A 190 7.16 -20.19 -4.51
CA ARG A 190 7.37 -19.46 -5.77
C ARG A 190 8.38 -20.14 -6.68
N PHE A 191 9.41 -20.76 -6.13
CA PHE A 191 10.38 -21.52 -6.91
C PHE A 191 9.75 -22.75 -7.54
N GLU A 192 9.01 -23.52 -6.76
CA GLU A 192 8.28 -24.68 -7.25
C GLU A 192 7.25 -24.29 -8.34
N ALA A 193 6.46 -23.24 -8.09
CA ALA A 193 5.49 -22.75 -9.07
C ALA A 193 6.14 -22.31 -10.39
N VAL A 194 7.28 -21.61 -10.34
CA VAL A 194 8.01 -21.18 -11.55
C VAL A 194 8.61 -22.37 -12.30
N GLN A 195 9.25 -23.30 -11.59
CA GLN A 195 9.88 -24.48 -12.21
C GLN A 195 8.85 -25.44 -12.82
N SER A 196 7.71 -25.66 -12.16
CA SER A 196 6.60 -26.46 -12.69
C SER A 196 6.08 -25.90 -14.02
N ARG A 197 5.92 -24.57 -14.14
CA ARG A 197 5.45 -23.96 -15.38
C ARG A 197 6.50 -23.92 -16.49
N LEU A 198 7.78 -23.81 -16.14
CA LEU A 198 8.87 -23.98 -17.11
C LEU A 198 8.91 -25.41 -17.65
N ALA A 199 8.69 -26.42 -16.80
CA ALA A 199 8.63 -27.83 -17.22
C ALA A 199 7.46 -28.11 -18.19
N THR A 200 6.36 -27.37 -18.08
CA THR A 200 5.24 -27.42 -19.05
C THR A 200 5.50 -26.66 -20.36
N GLY A 201 6.71 -26.12 -20.56
CA GLY A 201 7.10 -25.40 -21.78
C GLY A 201 6.59 -23.96 -21.87
N MET A 202 6.06 -23.38 -20.79
CA MET A 202 5.56 -22.01 -20.81
C MET A 202 6.70 -21.00 -20.93
N SER A 203 6.49 -19.95 -21.74
CA SER A 203 7.44 -18.84 -21.82
C SER A 203 7.49 -18.06 -20.51
N ARG A 204 8.67 -17.54 -20.14
CA ARG A 204 8.86 -16.72 -18.91
C ARG A 204 7.89 -15.53 -18.81
N SER A 205 7.50 -14.94 -19.95
CA SER A 205 6.49 -13.87 -19.99
C SER A 205 5.06 -14.37 -19.73
N ALA A 206 4.71 -15.59 -20.13
CA ALA A 206 3.43 -16.20 -19.78
C ALA A 206 3.36 -16.52 -18.28
N ILE A 207 4.43 -17.08 -17.72
CA ILE A 207 4.55 -17.38 -16.28
C ILE A 207 4.43 -16.09 -15.43
N SER A 208 5.05 -14.99 -15.87
CA SER A 208 4.94 -13.69 -15.19
C SER A 208 3.49 -13.19 -15.11
N ARG A 209 2.72 -13.29 -16.20
CA ARG A 209 1.30 -12.86 -16.23
C ARG A 209 0.43 -13.76 -15.36
N GLU A 210 0.70 -15.06 -15.36
CA GLU A 210 -0.13 -16.02 -14.65
C GLU A 210 0.11 -16.04 -13.15
N LEU A 211 1.37 -16.02 -12.71
CA LEU A 211 1.72 -15.97 -11.29
C LEU A 211 1.64 -14.55 -10.71
N ASN A 212 1.34 -13.56 -11.55
CA ASN A 212 1.36 -12.13 -11.21
C ASN A 212 2.68 -11.73 -10.50
N LEU A 213 3.80 -12.20 -11.06
CA LEU A 213 5.16 -11.95 -10.57
C LEU A 213 5.93 -11.12 -11.59
N ASP A 214 6.75 -10.18 -11.09
CA ASP A 214 7.62 -9.37 -11.93
C ASP A 214 8.56 -10.24 -12.78
N ILE A 215 8.83 -9.79 -14.00
CA ILE A 215 9.61 -10.55 -14.99
C ILE A 215 11.07 -10.79 -14.53
N GLN A 216 11.66 -9.91 -13.74
CA GLN A 216 12.99 -10.12 -13.17
C GLN A 216 12.96 -11.15 -12.03
N THR A 217 11.85 -11.20 -11.28
CA THR A 217 11.62 -12.26 -10.29
C THR A 217 11.52 -13.61 -11.00
N ILE A 218 10.73 -13.73 -12.08
CA ILE A 218 10.68 -14.97 -12.86
C ILE A 218 12.05 -15.37 -13.41
N ARG A 219 12.82 -14.43 -13.95
CA ARG A 219 14.18 -14.72 -14.44
C ARG A 219 15.11 -15.21 -13.33
N ARG A 220 15.08 -14.58 -12.16
CA ARG A 220 15.89 -14.98 -11.01
C ARG A 220 15.56 -16.41 -10.57
N PHE A 221 14.29 -16.78 -10.51
CA PHE A 221 13.87 -18.11 -10.09
C PHE A 221 14.07 -19.17 -11.19
N ALA A 222 13.93 -18.79 -12.47
CA ALA A 222 14.15 -19.67 -13.62
C ALA A 222 15.63 -19.99 -13.87
N ASN A 223 16.53 -19.11 -13.43
CA ASN A 223 17.97 -19.27 -13.64
C ASN A 223 18.68 -19.84 -12.39
N ALA A 224 17.99 -19.93 -11.25
CA ALA A 224 18.54 -20.54 -10.06
C ALA A 224 18.68 -22.05 -10.27
N THR A 225 19.86 -22.59 -9.91
CA THR A 225 20.16 -24.01 -10.12
C THR A 225 19.50 -24.86 -9.04
N ASP A 226 19.35 -24.31 -7.84
CA ASP A 226 18.64 -24.92 -6.72
C ASP A 226 18.01 -23.86 -5.80
N ILE A 227 17.06 -24.29 -4.98
CA ILE A 227 16.36 -23.51 -3.97
C ILE A 227 17.31 -22.92 -2.94
N ASP A 228 18.40 -23.63 -2.60
CA ASP A 228 19.36 -23.19 -1.59
C ASP A 228 20.09 -21.91 -2.03
N GLU A 229 20.35 -21.72 -3.33
CA GLU A 229 20.92 -20.49 -3.88
C GLU A 229 20.02 -19.27 -3.59
N LEU A 230 18.70 -19.46 -3.67
CA LEU A 230 17.70 -18.41 -3.39
C LEU A 230 17.51 -18.18 -1.88
N LEU A 231 17.78 -19.20 -1.06
CA LEU A 231 17.62 -19.16 0.39
C LEU A 231 18.85 -18.63 1.12
N VAL A 232 20.07 -18.70 0.56
CA VAL A 232 21.29 -18.11 1.14
C VAL A 232 21.12 -16.61 1.44
N ALA A 233 20.53 -15.85 0.51
CA ALA A 233 20.21 -14.43 0.71
C ALA A 233 19.14 -14.18 1.79
N CYS A 234 18.35 -15.20 2.13
CA CYS A 234 17.25 -15.13 3.09
C CYS A 234 17.66 -15.59 4.50
N GLN A 235 18.72 -16.39 4.60
CA GLN A 235 19.07 -17.10 5.82
C GLN A 235 19.88 -16.21 6.77
N ASN A 236 20.99 -15.56 6.40
CA ASN A 236 21.74 -14.71 7.32
C ASN A 236 22.54 -13.58 6.62
N PRO A 237 22.07 -12.32 6.56
CA PRO A 237 23.01 -11.22 6.51
C PRO A 237 23.71 -11.19 7.87
N SER A 238 25.03 -11.37 7.88
CA SER A 238 25.83 -11.24 9.11
C SER A 238 25.44 -9.95 9.81
N THR A 239 24.99 -10.07 11.05
CA THR A 239 24.61 -8.90 11.83
C THR A 239 25.78 -8.47 12.67
N ASN A 240 25.89 -7.17 12.93
CA ASN A 240 26.85 -6.61 13.89
C ASN A 240 26.69 -7.21 15.31
N LEU A 241 25.64 -7.99 15.56
CA LEU A 241 25.44 -8.73 16.81
C LEU A 241 26.23 -10.04 16.85
N ASP A 242 26.63 -10.60 15.70
CA ASP A 242 27.20 -11.95 15.62
C ASP A 242 28.50 -12.08 16.43
N GLY A 243 29.33 -11.02 16.45
CA GLY A 243 30.55 -10.97 17.28
C GLY A 243 30.33 -10.78 18.78
N TYR A 244 29.09 -10.53 19.20
CA TYR A 244 28.70 -10.27 20.60
C TYR A 244 27.74 -11.34 21.16
N ILE A 245 27.40 -12.37 20.38
CA ILE A 245 26.43 -13.42 20.75
C ILE A 245 26.81 -14.12 22.06
N ASP A 246 28.08 -14.49 22.23
CA ASP A 246 28.53 -15.20 23.43
C ASP A 246 28.37 -14.35 24.69
N GLN A 247 28.69 -13.06 24.60
CA GLN A 247 28.53 -12.08 25.69
C GLN A 247 27.06 -11.83 26.00
N VAL A 248 26.19 -11.80 24.99
CA VAL A 248 24.73 -11.72 25.19
C VAL A 248 24.22 -12.94 25.94
N ASN A 249 24.69 -14.14 25.57
CA ASN A 249 24.27 -15.39 26.22
C ASN A 249 24.78 -15.45 27.67
N GLU A 250 25.98 -14.96 27.95
CA GLU A 250 26.52 -14.85 29.31
C GLU A 250 25.70 -13.88 30.18
N LEU A 251 25.40 -12.67 29.67
CA LEU A 251 24.54 -11.70 30.35
C LEU A 251 23.12 -12.25 30.59
N TRP A 252 22.60 -13.03 29.64
CA TRP A 252 21.31 -13.70 29.80
C TRP A 252 21.34 -14.76 30.91
N ASN A 253 22.40 -15.56 30.97
CA ASN A 253 22.57 -16.62 31.97
C ASN A 253 22.84 -16.08 33.38
N THR A 254 23.34 -14.84 33.51
CA THR A 254 23.50 -14.14 34.80
C THR A 254 22.21 -13.51 35.32
N GLY A 255 21.11 -13.58 34.54
CA GLY A 255 19.79 -13.11 34.95
C GLY A 255 19.39 -11.74 34.41
N LEU A 256 20.21 -11.14 33.53
CA LEU A 256 19.86 -9.89 32.85
C LEU A 256 18.95 -10.22 31.65
N TYR A 257 17.69 -9.80 31.69
CA TYR A 257 16.69 -10.13 30.65
C TYR A 257 16.19 -8.93 29.85
N ASP A 258 16.55 -7.70 30.26
CA ASP A 258 16.21 -6.49 29.53
C ASP A 258 17.19 -6.27 28.37
N GLY A 259 16.65 -6.29 27.14
CA GLY A 259 17.42 -6.02 25.95
C GLY A 259 17.99 -4.60 25.90
N ALA A 260 17.42 -3.62 26.59
CA ALA A 260 18.00 -2.28 26.70
C ALA A 260 19.26 -2.27 27.58
N GLU A 261 19.22 -2.95 28.73
CA GLU A 261 20.35 -3.06 29.65
C GLU A 261 21.49 -3.90 29.06
N ILE A 262 21.16 -5.01 28.40
CA ILE A 262 22.13 -5.83 27.67
C ILE A 262 22.79 -4.99 26.55
N THR A 263 22.01 -4.18 25.83
CA THR A 263 22.57 -3.32 24.78
C THR A 263 23.50 -2.25 25.35
N ALA A 264 23.13 -1.63 26.47
CA ALA A 264 23.98 -0.64 27.14
C ALA A 264 25.34 -1.23 27.55
N LYS A 265 25.33 -2.41 28.18
CA LYS A 265 26.57 -3.14 28.57
C LYS A 265 27.42 -3.55 27.37
N LEU A 266 26.81 -3.96 26.27
CA LEU A 266 27.55 -4.31 25.06
C LEU A 266 28.10 -3.08 24.34
N THR A 267 27.45 -1.92 24.49
CA THR A 267 27.91 -0.65 23.90
C THR A 267 29.21 -0.20 24.58
N GLU A 268 29.36 -0.44 25.89
CA GLU A 268 30.63 -0.25 26.62
C GLU A 268 31.76 -1.15 26.08
N LEU A 269 31.41 -2.30 25.50
CA LEU A 269 32.32 -3.26 24.85
C LEU A 269 32.47 -3.03 23.33
N GLY A 270 31.97 -1.90 22.82
CA GLY A 270 32.14 -1.48 21.43
C GLY A 270 31.01 -1.90 20.47
N TYR A 271 29.91 -2.48 20.96
CA TYR A 271 28.76 -2.80 20.12
C TYR A 271 28.08 -1.52 19.61
N THR A 272 27.96 -1.39 18.28
CA THR A 272 27.38 -0.21 17.61
C THR A 272 25.95 -0.45 17.09
N GLY A 273 25.33 -1.58 17.46
CA GLY A 273 23.99 -1.93 17.00
C GLY A 273 22.85 -1.37 17.87
N ASN A 274 21.63 -1.39 17.31
CA ASN A 274 20.43 -0.86 17.98
C ASN A 274 19.84 -1.87 18.98
N VAL A 275 19.28 -1.35 20.08
CA VAL A 275 18.42 -2.07 21.07
C VAL A 275 17.35 -2.95 20.41
N GLN A 276 16.78 -2.54 19.28
CA GLN A 276 15.76 -3.32 18.57
C GLN A 276 16.31 -4.59 17.91
N THR A 277 17.58 -4.58 17.48
CA THR A 277 18.27 -5.78 17.01
C THR A 277 18.47 -6.76 18.16
N MET A 278 18.86 -6.26 19.34
CA MET A 278 19.01 -7.04 20.57
C MET A 278 17.67 -7.66 21.02
N ARG A 279 16.61 -6.85 21.12
CA ARG A 279 15.27 -7.33 21.49
C ARG A 279 14.73 -8.39 20.52
N ARG A 280 15.06 -8.28 19.23
CA ARG A 280 14.69 -9.28 18.22
C ARG A 280 15.43 -10.60 18.41
N TYR A 281 16.73 -10.55 18.73
CA TYR A 281 17.54 -11.73 19.05
C TYR A 281 17.04 -12.41 20.34
N LEU A 282 16.86 -11.63 21.41
CA LEU A 282 16.42 -12.12 22.71
C LEU A 282 14.99 -12.72 22.70
N ARG A 283 14.16 -12.37 21.71
CA ARG A 283 12.80 -12.91 21.56
C ARG A 283 12.78 -14.43 21.45
N ALA A 284 13.81 -15.04 20.86
CA ALA A 284 13.92 -16.50 20.74
C ALA A 284 14.14 -17.19 22.09
N PHE A 285 14.72 -16.48 23.07
CA PHE A 285 15.01 -16.99 24.41
C PHE A 285 13.84 -16.82 25.38
N ARG A 286 12.77 -16.12 24.96
CA ARG A 286 11.58 -15.84 25.78
C ARG A 286 10.55 -16.95 25.61
N VAL A 287 10.36 -17.76 26.65
CA VAL A 287 9.28 -18.77 26.72
C VAL A 287 8.03 -18.14 27.37
N PRO A 288 6.91 -17.98 26.66
CA PRO A 288 5.68 -17.38 27.20
C PRO A 288 5.28 -18.02 28.53
N GLY A 289 4.94 -17.20 29.54
CA GLY A 289 4.53 -17.68 30.87
C GLY A 289 5.64 -17.85 31.90
N THR A 290 6.92 -17.92 31.49
CA THR A 290 8.07 -18.04 32.41
C THR A 290 8.63 -16.68 32.84
N SER A 291 9.40 -16.64 33.94
CA SER A 291 10.15 -15.45 34.40
C SER A 291 11.12 -14.89 33.35
N ARG A 292 11.50 -15.71 32.37
CA ARG A 292 12.39 -15.38 31.24
C ARG A 292 11.71 -14.52 30.16
N SER A 293 10.40 -14.29 30.24
CA SER A 293 9.65 -13.52 29.23
C SER A 293 9.36 -12.07 29.61
N HIS A 294 9.40 -11.72 30.90
CA HIS A 294 9.17 -10.36 31.39
C HIS A 294 9.66 -10.22 32.85
N PRO A 295 10.38 -9.15 33.25
CA PRO A 295 10.92 -9.03 34.62
C PRO A 295 9.89 -8.64 35.69
N ASP A 296 8.60 -8.57 35.40
CA ASP A 296 7.63 -8.05 36.37
C ASP A 296 6.25 -8.72 36.26
N PRO A 297 5.83 -9.54 37.23
CA PRO A 297 4.50 -10.15 37.26
C PRO A 297 3.38 -9.10 37.42
N VAL A 298 3.67 -7.89 37.89
CA VAL A 298 2.69 -6.80 38.07
C VAL A 298 2.28 -6.16 36.74
N ARG A 299 3.11 -6.28 35.68
CA ARG A 299 2.84 -5.71 34.35
C ARG A 299 2.15 -6.69 33.38
N ARG A 300 1.82 -7.91 33.80
CA ARG A 300 1.00 -8.83 32.99
C ARG A 300 -0.41 -8.26 32.88
N LYS A 301 -0.71 -7.54 31.81
CA LYS A 301 -2.12 -7.30 31.45
C LYS A 301 -2.77 -8.67 31.21
N PRO A 302 -3.90 -9.00 31.85
CA PRO A 302 -4.62 -10.23 31.55
C PRO A 302 -4.94 -10.28 30.05
N ALA A 303 -5.00 -11.49 29.48
CA ALA A 303 -5.43 -11.67 28.11
C ALA A 303 -6.79 -10.98 27.92
N PRO A 304 -6.96 -10.09 26.92
CA PRO A 304 -8.22 -9.40 26.73
C PRO A 304 -9.34 -10.43 26.53
N SER A 305 -10.42 -10.30 27.31
CA SER A 305 -11.59 -11.18 27.28
C SER A 305 -12.39 -11.09 25.98
N MET A 306 -12.08 -10.10 25.13
CA MET A 306 -12.76 -9.85 23.87
C MET A 306 -11.86 -10.18 22.68
N PRO A 307 -12.41 -10.79 21.61
CA PRO A 307 -11.66 -10.99 20.38
C PRO A 307 -11.14 -9.65 19.86
N ALA A 308 -9.89 -9.66 19.41
CA ALA A 308 -9.21 -8.45 18.97
C ALA A 308 -9.97 -7.82 17.79
N VAL A 309 -10.46 -6.60 17.97
CA VAL A 309 -11.12 -5.84 16.89
C VAL A 309 -10.12 -5.64 15.75
N PRO A 310 -10.50 -5.92 14.49
CA PRO A 310 -9.68 -5.63 13.33
C PRO A 310 -9.20 -4.18 13.30
N LYS A 311 -8.01 -3.94 12.74
CA LYS A 311 -7.48 -2.58 12.59
C LYS A 311 -8.37 -1.74 11.66
N PRO A 312 -8.50 -0.41 11.86
CA PRO A 312 -9.29 0.46 11.00
C PRO A 312 -9.05 0.24 9.51
N ARG A 313 -7.78 0.13 9.09
CA ARG A 313 -7.41 -0.14 7.69
C ARG A 313 -7.98 -1.46 7.13
N LYS A 314 -8.10 -2.52 7.96
CA LYS A 314 -8.73 -3.79 7.52
C LYS A 314 -10.23 -3.57 7.29
N ILE A 315 -10.89 -2.84 8.21
CA ILE A 315 -12.32 -2.53 8.14
C ILE A 315 -12.63 -1.64 6.93
N SER A 316 -11.90 -0.54 6.73
CA SER A 316 -12.09 0.33 5.55
C SER A 316 -11.89 -0.45 4.24
N ARG A 317 -10.89 -1.36 4.18
CA ARG A 317 -10.71 -2.23 3.01
C ARG A 317 -11.95 -3.07 2.76
N TRP A 318 -12.53 -3.68 3.78
CA TRP A 318 -13.72 -4.50 3.63
C TRP A 318 -14.92 -3.70 3.14
N LEU A 319 -15.18 -2.54 3.76
CA LEU A 319 -16.28 -1.65 3.37
C LEU A 319 -16.19 -1.20 1.91
N LEU A 320 -14.97 -0.95 1.43
CA LEU A 320 -14.68 -0.49 0.06
C LEU A 320 -14.46 -1.63 -0.95
N SER A 321 -14.47 -2.89 -0.51
CA SER A 321 -14.28 -4.04 -1.40
C SER A 321 -15.60 -4.46 -2.03
N ARG A 322 -15.54 -4.94 -3.28
CA ARG A 322 -16.68 -5.62 -3.89
C ARG A 322 -16.99 -6.89 -3.07
N PRO A 323 -18.27 -7.20 -2.78
CA PRO A 323 -18.64 -8.34 -1.95
C PRO A 323 -18.03 -9.66 -2.45
N ASP A 324 -18.01 -9.87 -3.76
CA ASP A 324 -17.49 -11.09 -4.39
C ASP A 324 -15.96 -11.27 -4.23
N HIS A 325 -15.25 -10.26 -3.71
CA HIS A 325 -13.81 -10.29 -3.46
C HIS A 325 -13.46 -10.49 -1.98
N LEU A 326 -14.45 -10.59 -1.10
CA LEU A 326 -14.26 -10.92 0.31
C LEU A 326 -14.31 -12.44 0.46
N ASP A 327 -13.36 -13.00 1.22
CA ASP A 327 -13.46 -14.40 1.61
C ASP A 327 -14.58 -14.61 2.64
N GLU A 328 -14.97 -15.86 2.87
CA GLU A 328 -16.08 -16.20 3.78
C GLU A 328 -15.83 -15.71 5.20
N ASN A 329 -14.60 -15.82 5.70
CA ASN A 329 -14.25 -15.40 7.05
C ASN A 329 -14.30 -13.87 7.20
N ASP A 330 -13.73 -13.14 6.24
CA ASP A 330 -13.79 -11.68 6.17
C ASP A 330 -15.25 -11.19 6.04
N THR A 331 -16.11 -11.91 5.32
CA THR A 331 -17.54 -11.60 5.19
C THR A 331 -18.30 -11.77 6.51
N ILE A 332 -18.05 -12.88 7.22
CA ILE A 332 -18.63 -13.14 8.54
C ILE A 332 -18.15 -12.09 9.56
N GLU A 333 -16.84 -11.82 9.60
CA GLU A 333 -16.26 -10.79 10.46
C GLU A 333 -16.85 -9.41 10.18
N LEU A 334 -16.98 -9.02 8.91
CA LEU A 334 -17.59 -7.74 8.52
C LEU A 334 -19.04 -7.66 9.01
N LYS A 335 -19.86 -8.67 8.73
CA LYS A 335 -21.28 -8.69 9.16
C LYS A 335 -21.41 -8.54 10.68
N ALA A 336 -20.57 -9.23 11.45
CA ALA A 336 -20.55 -9.09 12.91
C ALA A 336 -20.17 -7.67 13.36
N LEU A 337 -19.28 -6.98 12.66
CA LEU A 337 -18.92 -5.59 12.99
C LEU A 337 -20.04 -4.60 12.66
N LEU A 338 -20.71 -4.77 11.52
CA LEU A 338 -21.81 -3.87 11.12
C LEU A 338 -22.97 -3.92 12.13
N THR A 339 -23.31 -5.12 12.62
CA THR A 339 -24.35 -5.27 13.66
C THR A 339 -24.01 -4.61 15.00
N ARG A 340 -22.74 -4.25 15.24
CA ARG A 340 -22.27 -3.64 16.50
C ARG A 340 -22.18 -2.12 16.44
N CYS A 341 -22.24 -1.53 15.25
CA CYS A 341 -22.08 -0.08 15.08
C CYS A 341 -22.83 0.40 13.83
N GLU A 342 -23.95 1.10 14.05
CA GLU A 342 -24.76 1.69 12.97
C GLU A 342 -23.95 2.68 12.11
N HIS A 343 -23.06 3.46 12.73
CA HIS A 343 -22.12 4.37 12.07
C HIS A 343 -21.10 3.67 11.15
N LEU A 344 -21.08 2.32 11.11
CA LEU A 344 -20.32 1.55 10.11
C LEU A 344 -21.24 0.83 9.11
N ASP A 345 -22.46 0.49 9.53
CA ASP A 345 -23.49 -0.13 8.68
C ASP A 345 -24.01 0.85 7.63
N ARG A 346 -24.41 2.07 8.03
CA ARG A 346 -24.91 3.10 7.10
C ARG A 346 -23.88 3.48 6.02
N PRO A 347 -22.61 3.79 6.35
CA PRO A 347 -21.60 4.01 5.31
C PRO A 347 -21.38 2.79 4.42
N HIS A 348 -21.56 1.56 4.92
CA HIS A 348 -21.42 0.36 4.08
C HIS A 348 -22.49 0.34 2.99
N GLU A 349 -23.74 0.63 3.33
CA GLU A 349 -24.84 0.73 2.37
C GLU A 349 -24.59 1.86 1.36
N HIS A 350 -24.19 3.03 1.84
CA HIS A 350 -23.88 4.19 1.00
C HIS A 350 -22.74 3.92 0.02
N VAL A 351 -21.70 3.22 0.43
CA VAL A 351 -20.60 2.82 -0.47
C VAL A 351 -21.11 1.91 -1.58
N ARG A 352 -22.01 0.96 -1.26
CA ARG A 352 -22.56 0.01 -2.25
C ARG A 352 -23.50 0.69 -3.23
N SER A 353 -24.39 1.54 -2.75
CA SER A 353 -25.30 2.31 -3.61
C SER A 353 -24.51 3.28 -4.51
N PHE A 354 -23.53 3.98 -3.96
CA PHE A 354 -22.60 4.81 -4.74
C PHE A 354 -21.86 3.99 -5.81
N ALA A 355 -21.34 2.83 -5.44
CA ALA A 355 -20.66 1.94 -6.37
C ALA A 355 -21.57 1.54 -7.54
N ALA A 356 -22.84 1.22 -7.28
CA ALA A 356 -23.81 0.90 -8.30
C ALA A 356 -24.13 2.11 -9.21
N ILE A 357 -24.23 3.32 -8.65
CA ILE A 357 -24.40 4.57 -9.42
C ILE A 357 -23.22 4.78 -10.36
N MET A 358 -21.99 4.72 -9.84
CA MET A 358 -20.77 5.03 -10.59
C MET A 358 -20.42 3.97 -11.65
N THR A 359 -20.69 2.70 -11.38
CA THR A 359 -20.47 1.60 -12.33
C THR A 359 -21.57 1.52 -13.38
N GLY A 360 -22.82 1.76 -12.99
CA GLY A 360 -23.97 1.86 -13.90
C GLY A 360 -24.05 3.16 -14.69
N ARG A 361 -23.16 4.13 -14.43
CA ARG A 361 -23.16 5.49 -15.03
C ARG A 361 -24.49 6.23 -14.84
N ARG A 362 -25.13 6.05 -13.69
CA ARG A 362 -26.44 6.61 -13.35
C ARG A 362 -26.31 7.95 -12.62
N GLY A 363 -25.56 8.88 -13.21
CA GLY A 363 -25.18 10.14 -12.54
C GLY A 363 -26.36 10.98 -12.04
N ALA A 364 -27.53 10.88 -12.67
CA ALA A 364 -28.76 11.55 -12.24
C ALA A 364 -29.24 11.14 -10.83
N GLU A 365 -28.86 9.95 -10.35
CA GLU A 365 -29.22 9.47 -9.02
C GLU A 365 -28.30 10.01 -7.91
N LEU A 366 -27.20 10.68 -8.27
CA LEU A 366 -26.20 11.12 -7.30
C LEU A 366 -26.76 12.16 -6.31
N ALA A 367 -27.66 13.03 -6.76
CA ALA A 367 -28.29 14.03 -5.89
C ALA A 367 -29.12 13.37 -4.78
N ALA A 368 -30.03 12.45 -5.15
CA ALA A 368 -30.83 11.70 -4.19
C ALA A 368 -29.96 10.81 -3.27
N TRP A 369 -28.84 10.29 -3.78
CA TRP A 369 -27.87 9.58 -2.95
C TRP A 369 -27.21 10.49 -1.91
N LEU A 370 -26.83 11.72 -2.29
CA LEU A 370 -26.27 12.71 -1.35
C LEU A 370 -27.28 13.07 -0.26
N ASP A 371 -28.54 13.31 -0.62
CA ASP A 371 -29.61 13.59 0.35
C ASP A 371 -29.76 12.45 1.37
N GLY A 372 -29.64 11.19 0.91
CA GLY A 372 -29.67 10.02 1.78
C GLY A 372 -28.45 9.91 2.70
N VAL A 373 -27.26 10.31 2.24
CA VAL A 373 -26.05 10.34 3.07
C VAL A 373 -26.13 11.45 4.12
N GLU A 374 -26.66 12.63 3.77
CA GLU A 374 -26.80 13.77 4.70
C GLU A 374 -27.87 13.54 5.77
N ALA A 375 -28.84 12.67 5.53
CA ALA A 375 -29.87 12.30 6.50
C ALA A 375 -29.39 11.34 7.59
N ASP A 376 -28.31 10.59 7.34
CA ASP A 376 -27.75 9.64 8.31
C ASP A 376 -26.67 10.31 9.18
N ASP A 377 -26.66 9.96 10.48
CA ASP A 377 -25.60 10.36 11.41
C ASP A 377 -24.40 9.40 11.26
N LEU A 378 -23.32 9.88 10.62
CA LEU A 378 -22.19 9.06 10.14
C LEU A 378 -20.85 9.31 10.85
#